data_AF-A0A7C8ZDK2-F1
#
_entry.id   AF-A0A7C8ZDK2-F1
#
_cell.length_a   1.000
_cell.length_b   1.000
_cell.length_c   1.000
_cell.angle_alpha   90.00
_cell.angle_beta   90.00
_cell.angle_gamma   90.00
#
_symmetry.space_group_name_H-M   'P 1'
#
loop_
_entity.id
_entity.type
_entity.pdbx_description
1 polymer ?
#
loop_
_entity_poly.entity_id
_entity_poly.type
_entity_poly.pdbx_seq_one_letter_code
_entity_poly.pdbx_strand_id
1 'polypeptide(L)'
;SKVLLYQGQCDLRDGVVSTEAWIKTLKWEMLSEFLNAERKVWTVQEELAGYVQKWGSLSHAVVLGAGHFVPTDQAVHSQVMIEDWVLERGVFADDKIEILPRSHRRSSI
;
A
#
# COMPACT_ATOMS: atom_id res chain seq x y z
N SER A 1 -5.19 -11.87 -7.72
CA SER A 1 -4.21 -10.94 -8.33
C SER A 1 -3.92 -9.80 -7.36
N LYS A 2 -2.67 -9.33 -7.27
CA LYS A 2 -2.26 -8.19 -6.42
C LYS A 2 -1.83 -7.02 -7.32
N VAL A 3 -1.98 -5.78 -6.82
CA VAL A 3 -1.61 -4.54 -7.51
C VAL A 3 -0.76 -3.68 -6.58
N LEU A 4 0.42 -3.28 -7.05
CA LEU A 4 1.25 -2.25 -6.43
C LEU A 4 1.14 -0.97 -7.24
N LEU A 5 0.75 0.11 -6.57
CA LEU A 5 0.84 1.46 -7.06
C LEU A 5 1.92 2.18 -6.25
N TYR A 6 2.90 2.78 -6.91
CA TYR A 6 3.98 3.45 -6.21
C TYR A 6 4.34 4.80 -6.82
N GLN A 7 4.57 5.79 -5.97
CA GLN A 7 4.86 7.17 -6.36
C GLN A 7 6.08 7.68 -5.60
N GLY A 8 6.90 8.49 -6.29
CA GLY A 8 7.87 9.34 -5.60
C GLY A 8 7.17 10.52 -4.95
N GLN A 9 7.54 10.83 -3.71
CA GLN A 9 6.97 11.94 -2.94
C GLN A 9 7.09 13.30 -3.65
N CYS A 10 8.17 13.51 -4.39
CA CYS A 10 8.53 14.77 -5.05
C CYS A 10 8.11 14.84 -6.52
N ASP A 11 7.31 13.88 -7.01
CA ASP A 11 6.81 13.93 -8.38
C ASP A 11 5.66 14.94 -8.54
N LEU A 12 5.80 15.87 -9.49
CA LEU A 12 4.82 16.90 -9.81
C LEU A 12 3.92 16.55 -11.01
N ARG A 13 4.20 15.46 -11.73
CA ARG A 13 3.43 15.04 -12.91
C ARG A 13 2.30 14.08 -12.53
N ASP A 14 2.67 12.96 -11.94
CA ASP A 14 1.81 11.84 -11.55
C ASP A 14 2.07 11.42 -10.10
N GLY A 15 2.31 12.42 -9.25
CA GLY A 15 2.65 12.23 -7.85
C GLY A 15 1.50 11.78 -6.95
N VAL A 16 1.80 11.82 -5.66
CA VAL A 16 0.96 11.26 -4.59
C VAL A 16 -0.45 11.87 -4.58
N VAL A 17 -0.56 13.20 -4.69
CA VAL A 17 -1.85 13.90 -4.52
C VAL A 17 -2.84 13.55 -5.64
N SER A 18 -2.41 13.56 -6.90
CA SER A 18 -3.27 13.23 -8.04
C SER A 18 -3.66 11.75 -8.01
N THR A 19 -2.71 10.89 -7.66
CA THR A 19 -2.95 9.45 -7.51
C THR A 19 -3.95 9.16 -6.40
N GLU A 20 -3.80 9.76 -5.22
CA GLU A 20 -4.75 9.60 -4.11
C GLU A 20 -6.15 10.12 -4.45
N ALA A 21 -6.24 11.22 -5.20
CA ALA A 21 -7.51 11.73 -5.70
C ALA A 21 -8.18 10.73 -6.66
N TRP A 22 -7.40 10.12 -7.56
CA TRP A 22 -7.90 9.10 -8.47
C TRP A 22 -8.36 7.83 -7.75
N ILE A 23 -7.60 7.35 -6.75
CA ILE A 23 -7.97 6.16 -5.95
C ILE A 23 -9.38 6.30 -5.36
N LYS A 24 -9.73 7.50 -4.87
CA LYS A 24 -11.08 7.80 -4.30
C LYS A 24 -12.23 7.65 -5.30
N THR A 25 -11.93 7.55 -6.60
CA THR A 25 -12.93 7.40 -7.67
C THR A 25 -13.06 5.95 -8.18
N LEU A 26 -12.23 5.03 -7.68
CA LEU A 26 -12.23 3.64 -8.15
C LEU A 26 -13.56 2.95 -7.83
N LYS A 27 -14.08 2.21 -8.81
CA LYS A 27 -15.18 1.28 -8.59
C LYS A 27 -14.61 -0.05 -8.13
N TRP A 28 -14.32 -0.13 -6.84
CA TRP A 28 -13.73 -1.31 -6.22
C TRP A 28 -14.39 -1.58 -4.87
N GLU A 29 -14.82 -2.83 -4.66
CA GLU A 29 -15.64 -3.23 -3.51
C GLU A 29 -14.99 -2.94 -2.16
N MET A 30 -13.65 -3.00 -2.09
CA MET A 30 -12.90 -2.80 -0.84
C MET A 30 -12.31 -1.38 -0.71
N LEU A 31 -12.80 -0.41 -1.49
CA LEU A 31 -12.27 0.96 -1.48
C LEU A 31 -12.43 1.61 -0.10
N SER A 32 -13.56 1.39 0.58
CA SER A 32 -13.82 2.00 1.89
C SER A 32 -12.79 1.54 2.92
N GLU A 33 -12.51 0.24 2.96
CA GLU A 33 -11.54 -0.34 3.86
C GLU A 33 -10.13 0.09 3.51
N PHE A 34 -9.79 0.20 2.22
CA PHE A 34 -8.52 0.75 1.79
C PHE A 34 -8.33 2.20 2.27
N LEU A 35 -9.34 3.06 2.09
CA LEU A 35 -9.26 4.47 2.51
C LEU A 35 -9.14 4.64 4.03
N ASN A 36 -9.70 3.70 4.80
CA ASN A 36 -9.60 3.66 6.26
C ASN A 36 -8.36 2.91 6.77
N ALA A 37 -7.64 2.20 5.90
CA ALA A 37 -6.45 1.45 6.29
C ALA A 37 -5.33 2.39 6.76
N GLU A 38 -4.65 1.97 7.82
CA GLU A 38 -3.49 2.69 8.35
C GLU A 38 -2.37 2.77 7.31
N ARG A 39 -1.73 3.94 7.22
CA ARG A 39 -0.47 4.12 6.50
C ARG A 39 0.67 3.67 7.41
N LYS A 40 1.23 2.49 7.11
CA LYS A 40 2.37 1.95 7.87
C LYS A 40 3.65 2.66 7.45
N VAL A 41 4.40 3.17 8.42
CA VAL A 41 5.75 3.69 8.20
C VAL A 41 6.63 2.55 7.71
N TRP A 42 7.39 2.81 6.65
CA TRP A 42 8.28 1.85 6.01
C TRP A 42 9.72 2.34 6.11
N THR A 43 10.58 1.50 6.69
CA THR A 43 12.00 1.76 6.84
C THR A 43 12.81 0.67 6.12
N VAL A 44 13.97 1.05 5.62
CA VAL A 44 14.95 0.15 4.99
C VAL A 44 16.30 0.47 5.60
N GLN A 45 16.94 -0.54 6.21
CA GLN A 45 18.24 -0.37 6.87
C GLN A 45 18.25 0.81 7.88
N GLU A 46 17.18 0.91 8.68
CA GLU A 46 16.97 1.98 9.68
C GLU A 46 16.71 3.38 9.11
N GLU A 47 16.74 3.55 7.79
CA GLU A 47 16.38 4.80 7.11
C GLU A 47 14.89 4.83 6.75
N LEU A 48 14.29 6.02 6.81
CA LEU A 48 12.90 6.23 6.45
C LEU A 48 12.73 6.19 4.92
N ALA A 49 12.24 5.06 4.41
CA ALA A 49 12.01 4.85 2.98
C ALA A 49 10.66 5.44 2.52
N GLY A 50 9.66 5.42 3.40
CA GLY A 50 8.39 6.10 3.20
C GLY A 50 7.23 5.46 3.92
N TYR A 51 6.11 5.27 3.24
CA TYR A 51 4.94 4.63 3.84
C TYR A 51 4.16 3.77 2.84
N VAL A 52 3.43 2.79 3.38
CA VAL A 52 2.60 1.87 2.62
C VAL A 52 1.18 1.87 3.20
N GLN A 53 0.19 2.11 2.35
CA GLN A 53 -1.23 1.88 2.63
C GLN A 53 -1.67 0.64 1.87
N LYS A 54 -2.21 -0.37 2.56
CA LYS A 54 -2.68 -1.59 1.89
C LYS A 54 -4.00 -2.09 2.45
N TRP A 55 -4.80 -2.65 1.56
CA TRP A 55 -5.96 -3.43 1.93
C TRP A 55 -6.33 -4.39 0.80
N GLY A 56 -6.64 -5.64 1.14
CA GLY A 56 -6.96 -6.67 0.14
C GLY A 56 -5.87 -6.77 -0.93
N SER A 57 -6.24 -6.58 -2.20
CA SER A 57 -5.33 -6.72 -3.34
C SER A 57 -4.55 -5.45 -3.71
N LEU A 58 -4.83 -4.29 -3.10
CA LEU A 58 -4.19 -3.01 -3.45
C LEU A 58 -3.18 -2.59 -2.39
N SER A 59 -1.96 -2.30 -2.84
CA SER A 59 -0.91 -1.63 -2.07
C SER A 59 -0.55 -0.31 -2.74
N HIS A 60 -0.53 0.78 -1.98
CA HIS A 60 -0.05 2.09 -2.41
C HIS A 60 1.19 2.45 -1.58
N ALA A 61 2.33 2.57 -2.24
CA ALA A 61 3.61 2.90 -1.62
C ALA A 61 4.06 4.31 -2.04
N VAL A 62 4.44 5.13 -1.07
CA VAL A 62 5.05 6.43 -1.33
C VAL A 62 6.51 6.37 -0.89
N VAL A 63 7.40 6.65 -1.83
CA VAL A 63 8.85 6.63 -1.60
C VAL A 63 9.35 8.05 -1.36
N LEU A 64 9.88 8.30 -0.17
CA LEU A 64 10.39 9.62 0.23
C LEU A 64 11.67 9.95 -0.55
N GLY A 65 11.85 11.25 -0.84
CA GLY A 65 13.03 11.73 -1.54
C GLY A 65 13.16 11.25 -2.99
N ALA A 66 12.11 10.66 -3.57
CA ALA A 66 12.03 10.30 -4.99
C ALA A 66 11.09 11.23 -5.76
N GLY A 67 11.44 11.55 -7.00
CA GLY A 67 10.58 12.17 -7.99
C GLY A 67 9.95 11.14 -8.92
N HIS A 68 9.81 11.50 -10.20
CA HIS A 68 9.12 10.69 -11.22
C HIS A 68 9.77 9.32 -11.45
N PHE A 69 11.10 9.25 -11.43
CA PHE A 69 11.83 8.00 -11.62
C PHE A 69 12.33 7.48 -10.28
N VAL A 70 11.43 6.84 -9.53
CA VAL A 70 11.74 6.26 -8.20
C VAL A 70 13.02 5.41 -8.19
N PRO A 71 13.28 4.50 -9.15
CA PRO A 71 14.52 3.71 -9.14
C PRO A 71 15.79 4.52 -9.39
N THR A 72 15.68 5.67 -10.06
CA THR A 72 16.80 6.58 -10.28
C THR A 72 17.13 7.36 -9.02
N ASP A 73 16.11 7.89 -8.34
CA ASP A 73 16.30 8.76 -7.18
C ASP A 73 16.55 7.97 -5.89
N GLN A 74 15.96 6.78 -5.77
CA GLN A 74 15.94 5.96 -4.56
C GLN A 74 16.16 4.47 -4.90
N ALA A 75 17.32 4.16 -5.50
CA ALA A 75 17.63 2.83 -6.00
C ALA A 75 17.42 1.71 -4.96
N VAL A 76 17.99 1.86 -3.76
CA VAL A 76 17.91 0.85 -2.68
C VAL A 76 16.47 0.66 -2.22
N HIS A 77 15.74 1.74 -1.94
CA HIS A 77 14.34 1.67 -1.53
C HIS A 77 13.47 1.04 -2.62
N SER A 78 13.69 1.41 -3.89
CA SER A 78 12.93 0.86 -5.02
C SER A 78 13.12 -0.65 -5.18
N GLN A 79 14.35 -1.15 -4.98
CA GLN A 79 14.65 -2.56 -5.02
C GLN A 79 13.96 -3.31 -3.87
N VAL A 80 14.11 -2.82 -2.63
CA VAL A 80 13.47 -3.44 -1.47
C VAL A 80 11.95 -3.43 -1.60
N MET A 81 11.36 -2.33 -2.10
CA MET A 81 9.92 -2.25 -2.36
C MET A 81 9.42 -3.37 -3.29
N ILE A 82 10.07 -3.56 -4.45
CA ILE A 82 9.60 -4.58 -5.40
C ILE A 82 9.88 -6.00 -4.89
N GLU A 83 11.03 -6.24 -4.26
CA GLU A 83 11.36 -7.53 -3.67
C GLU A 83 10.40 -7.91 -2.55
N ASP A 84 10.16 -7.01 -1.60
CA ASP A 84 9.27 -7.27 -0.46
C ASP A 84 7.80 -7.36 -0.89
N TRP A 85 7.37 -6.62 -1.92
CA TRP A 85 6.02 -6.77 -2.46
C TRP A 85 5.82 -8.12 -3.15
N VAL A 86 6.80 -8.56 -3.97
CA VAL A 86 6.74 -9.86 -4.66
C VAL A 86 6.85 -11.03 -3.67
N LEU A 87 7.71 -10.90 -2.66
CA LEU A 87 7.99 -11.95 -1.68
C LEU A 87 7.10 -11.88 -0.44
N GLU A 88 6.18 -10.91 -0.39
CA GLU A 88 5.22 -10.68 0.69
C GLU A 88 5.90 -10.53 2.07
N ARG A 89 6.83 -9.58 2.17
CA ARG A 89 7.64 -9.33 3.38
C ARG A 89 7.35 -7.97 4.02
N GLY A 90 7.68 -7.86 5.30
CA GLY A 90 7.62 -6.61 6.04
C GLY A 90 6.24 -5.94 5.96
N VAL A 91 6.22 -4.65 5.62
CA VAL A 91 4.99 -3.86 5.48
C VAL A 91 4.12 -4.28 4.29
N PHE A 92 4.64 -5.06 3.36
CA PHE A 92 3.92 -5.58 2.19
C PHE A 92 3.32 -6.98 2.39
N ALA A 93 3.68 -7.68 3.48
CA ALA A 93 3.10 -8.97 3.82
C ALA A 93 1.60 -8.84 4.09
N ASP A 94 0.79 -9.82 3.70
CA ASP A 94 -0.64 -9.84 4.07
C ASP A 94 -0.76 -9.98 5.60
N ASP A 95 -1.52 -9.07 6.22
CA ASP A 95 -1.92 -9.29 7.60
C ASP A 95 -2.91 -10.46 7.54
N LYS A 96 -2.62 -11.59 8.17
CA LYS A 96 -3.55 -12.73 8.19
C LYS A 96 -4.88 -12.24 8.73
N ILE A 97 -5.84 -12.02 7.85
CA ILE A 97 -7.22 -11.75 8.25
C ILE A 97 -7.71 -13.08 8.80
N GLU A 98 -7.63 -13.25 10.12
CA GLU A 98 -8.46 -14.24 10.80
C GLU A 98 -9.91 -13.82 10.57
N ILE A 99 -10.50 -14.38 9.51
CA ILE A 99 -11.95 -14.37 9.33
C ILE A 99 -12.47 -15.28 10.43
N LEU A 100 -12.67 -14.75 11.63
CA LEU A 100 -13.55 -15.41 12.61
C LEU A 100 -14.88 -15.59 11.88
N PRO A 101 -15.38 -16.83 11.71
CA PRO A 101 -16.66 -17.04 11.05
C PRO A 101 -17.70 -16.27 11.85
N ARG A 102 -18.39 -15.33 11.18
CA ARG A 102 -19.58 -14.68 11.74
C ARG A 102 -20.57 -15.80 12.08
N SER A 103 -20.58 -16.21 13.35
CA SER A 103 -21.51 -17.20 13.85
C SER A 103 -22.90 -16.65 13.59
N HIS A 104 -23.61 -17.30 12.67
CA HIS A 104 -25.03 -17.10 12.50
C HIS A 104 -25.70 -17.60 13.78
N ARG A 105 -26.05 -16.70 14.71
CA ARG A 105 -27.17 -16.99 15.60
C ARG A 105 -28.44 -16.66 14.83
N ARG A 106 -29.00 -17.68 14.16
CA ARG A 106 -30.43 -17.72 13.89
C ARG A 106 -31.15 -17.80 15.23
N SER A 107 -32.20 -16.99 15.37
CA SER A 107 -33.14 -17.03 16.50
C SER A 107 -33.68 -18.44 16.75
N SER A 108 -33.98 -18.73 18.01
CA SER A 108 -34.91 -19.78 18.40
C SER A 108 -35.72 -19.27 19.59
N ILE A 109 -37.00 -19.01 19.28
CA ILE A 109 -38.24 -19.04 20.09
C ILE A 109 -38.15 -18.52 21.53
#